data_AF-A0A182WLK1-F1
#
_entry.id   AF-A0A182WLK1-F1
#
_cell.length_a   1.000
_cell.length_b   1.000
_cell.length_c   1.000
_cell.angle_alpha   90.00
_cell.angle_beta   90.00
_cell.angle_gamma   90.00
#
_symmetry.space_group_name_H-M   'P 1'
#
loop_
_entity.id
_entity.type
_entity.pdbx_description
1 polymer ?
#
loop_
_entity_poly.entity_id
_entity_poly.type
_entity_poly.pdbx_seq_one_letter_code
_entity_poly.pdbx_strand_id
1 'polypeptide(L)'
;MGEKLSPSPVAAAETINTKHTKDKTKQRRNSKEEKQSSRKALKWQPPLQDGDQHDRKSVLTAYVLWLFGGVFGVHHFYLRQDRRAFIWWSTLGYFGIGWIAEILQIPSMVRDANDDPRFVEEFNAKLRTNRKPPFSTGRFLLAIMIGYWWGQMIMIAIPQAVFFGIDWGFLHWLIPFGVALGVWTVGNMGREKGVFWHCLLVSYGSYLSRYFIMDEAYWFTTMAFCCALAFDHFSKEWNLEVPKKKRLARRLATLTAAAVIYLSLWGCFVYFNGTITDSEGDEVPVHEALYNFLKSPWWTDLKQTLYDTVQFAKHHGWAEVWKQIIDSMDADGEQNAYKVLGISATASQNEINTLCRNLSKESHPDKVKDESKRRAAEERFMEIQQACEVLSKTRRKRRQRNKKSDEL
;
A
#
# COMPACT_ATOMS: atom_id res chain seq x y z
N MET A 1 19.42 86.15 48.11
CA MET A 1 19.89 85.92 49.50
C MET A 1 19.10 84.75 50.08
N GLY A 2 19.78 83.79 50.71
CA GLY A 2 19.17 82.88 51.69
C GLY A 2 19.07 81.42 51.28
N GLU A 3 19.97 80.60 51.82
CA GLU A 3 20.05 79.13 51.74
C GLU A 3 18.98 78.37 52.57
N LYS A 4 18.76 77.12 52.15
CA LYS A 4 18.54 75.84 52.88
C LYS A 4 18.12 75.85 54.37
N LEU A 5 17.24 74.91 54.74
CA LEU A 5 17.57 73.70 55.56
C LEU A 5 16.31 72.87 55.93
N SER A 6 16.47 71.54 55.90
CA SER A 6 15.52 70.48 56.27
C SER A 6 15.26 70.41 57.80
N PRO A 7 14.29 69.61 58.30
CA PRO A 7 14.50 68.17 58.52
C PRO A 7 13.25 67.25 58.35
N SER A 8 13.51 65.94 58.31
CA SER A 8 12.56 64.80 58.47
C SER A 8 12.94 64.06 59.78
N PRO A 9 12.29 62.99 60.30
CA PRO A 9 11.02 62.29 59.98
C PRO A 9 10.14 61.91 61.21
N VAL A 10 8.87 61.48 61.06
CA VAL A 10 8.20 60.49 61.96
C VAL A 10 7.15 59.68 61.19
N ALA A 11 7.16 58.36 61.41
CA ALA A 11 6.31 57.34 60.80
C ALA A 11 4.84 57.34 61.29
N ALA A 12 3.91 56.96 60.40
CA ALA A 12 2.57 56.50 60.78
C ALA A 12 2.04 55.48 59.75
N ALA A 13 1.42 54.42 60.27
CA ALA A 13 1.08 53.18 59.59
C ALA A 13 -0.06 53.29 58.55
N GLU A 14 0.09 52.61 57.40
CA GLU A 14 -0.98 52.38 56.43
C GLU A 14 -1.77 51.10 56.76
N THR A 15 -3.06 51.28 57.01
CA THR A 15 -4.04 50.20 57.18
C THR A 15 -4.41 49.63 55.81
N ILE A 16 -3.97 48.41 55.53
CA ILE A 16 -4.15 47.71 54.26
C ILE A 16 -5.63 47.34 54.02
N ASN A 17 -6.11 47.74 52.85
CA ASN A 17 -7.44 47.53 52.28
C ASN A 17 -7.77 46.02 52.09
N THR A 18 -8.46 45.41 53.05
CA THR A 18 -8.81 43.96 53.07
C THR A 18 -10.08 43.60 52.29
N LYS A 19 -10.88 44.58 51.83
CA LYS A 19 -12.12 44.31 51.08
C LYS A 19 -11.86 43.95 49.61
N HIS A 20 -10.89 44.60 48.96
CA HIS A 20 -10.60 44.35 47.54
C HIS A 20 -9.95 42.98 47.27
N THR A 21 -9.25 42.43 48.26
CA THR A 21 -8.56 41.13 48.17
C THR A 21 -9.52 39.97 48.34
N LYS A 22 -10.56 40.09 49.20
CA LYS A 22 -11.57 39.03 49.40
C LYS A 22 -12.43 38.83 48.15
N ASP A 23 -12.81 39.90 47.45
CA ASP A 23 -13.62 39.79 46.24
C ASP A 23 -12.85 39.20 45.06
N LYS A 24 -11.60 39.64 44.84
CA LYS A 24 -10.71 39.02 43.84
C LYS A 24 -10.42 37.55 44.14
N THR A 25 -10.32 37.17 45.42
CA THR A 25 -10.06 35.77 45.82
C THR A 25 -11.31 34.89 45.67
N LYS A 26 -12.50 35.42 45.96
CA LYS A 26 -13.78 34.73 45.77
C LYS A 26 -14.12 34.57 44.28
N GLN A 27 -13.83 35.57 43.46
CA GLN A 27 -13.95 35.51 42.00
C GLN A 27 -12.90 34.58 41.35
N ARG A 28 -11.67 34.51 41.90
CA ARG A 28 -10.66 33.49 41.53
C ARG A 28 -11.02 32.08 41.96
N ARG A 29 -11.69 31.91 43.10
CA ARG A 29 -12.20 30.61 43.56
C ARG A 29 -13.38 30.16 42.71
N ASN A 30 -14.36 31.03 42.44
CA ASN A 30 -15.48 30.71 41.55
C ASN A 30 -15.04 30.43 40.12
N SER A 31 -14.03 31.13 39.57
CA SER A 31 -13.48 30.82 38.24
C SER A 31 -12.57 29.58 38.20
N LYS A 32 -11.91 29.23 39.32
CA LYS A 32 -11.23 27.93 39.46
C LYS A 32 -12.22 26.80 39.64
N GLU A 33 -13.29 27.00 40.41
CA GLU A 33 -14.38 26.03 40.62
C GLU A 33 -15.24 25.88 39.35
N GLU A 34 -15.47 26.91 38.54
CA GLU A 34 -16.06 26.79 37.19
C GLU A 34 -15.10 26.12 36.20
N LYS A 35 -13.79 26.38 36.27
CA LYS A 35 -12.78 25.64 35.48
C LYS A 35 -12.58 24.20 35.97
N GLN A 36 -13.00 23.87 37.19
CA GLN A 36 -12.93 22.54 37.78
C GLN A 36 -14.27 21.79 37.65
N SER A 37 -15.39 22.50 37.59
CA SER A 37 -16.77 22.05 37.30
C SER A 37 -17.02 21.85 35.80
N SER A 38 -16.35 22.61 34.93
CA SER A 38 -16.34 22.35 33.48
C SER A 38 -15.44 21.18 33.05
N ARG A 39 -14.78 20.48 33.99
CA ARG A 39 -14.06 19.22 33.75
C ARG A 39 -15.03 18.04 33.60
N LYS A 40 -16.01 18.14 32.69
CA LYS A 40 -16.73 16.95 32.24
C LYS A 40 -15.69 16.04 31.56
N ALA A 41 -15.40 14.90 32.20
CA ALA A 41 -14.60 13.85 31.57
C ALA A 41 -15.19 13.56 30.19
N LEU A 42 -14.37 13.64 29.15
CA LEU A 42 -14.76 13.37 27.77
C LEU A 42 -15.30 11.93 27.73
N LYS A 43 -16.62 11.79 27.62
CA LYS A 43 -17.30 10.49 27.58
C LYS A 43 -17.97 10.37 26.22
N TRP A 44 -17.53 9.39 25.44
CA TRP A 44 -18.17 9.03 24.20
C TRP A 44 -19.26 8.00 24.48
N GLN A 45 -20.43 8.19 23.87
CA GLN A 45 -21.55 7.26 23.96
C GLN A 45 -21.96 6.87 22.55
N PRO A 46 -22.18 5.56 22.29
CA PRO A 46 -22.71 5.15 21.01
C PRO A 46 -24.14 5.67 20.84
N PRO A 47 -24.59 5.90 19.60
CA PRO A 47 -25.99 6.20 19.34
C PRO A 47 -26.87 5.09 19.91
N LEU A 48 -28.04 5.45 20.45
CA LEU A 48 -29.04 4.49 20.91
C LEU A 48 -29.31 3.50 19.77
N GLN A 49 -29.11 2.21 20.02
CA GLN A 49 -29.35 1.15 19.05
C GLN A 49 -30.87 0.99 18.87
N ASP A 50 -31.48 1.86 18.06
CA ASP A 50 -32.82 1.63 17.55
C ASP A 50 -32.75 0.47 16.52
N GLY A 51 -32.90 -0.75 17.04
CA GLY A 51 -33.78 -1.75 16.44
C GLY A 51 -33.44 -2.39 15.10
N ASP A 52 -32.17 -2.52 14.68
CA ASP A 52 -31.87 -3.47 13.59
C ASP A 52 -30.57 -4.25 13.84
N GLN A 53 -30.72 -5.48 14.34
CA GLN A 53 -29.61 -6.43 14.51
C GLN A 53 -28.97 -6.82 13.16
N HIS A 54 -29.66 -6.62 12.03
CA HIS A 54 -29.15 -6.99 10.70
C HIS A 54 -28.00 -6.11 10.18
N ASP A 55 -27.71 -4.95 10.77
CA ASP A 55 -26.64 -4.07 10.29
C ASP A 55 -25.28 -4.33 10.97
N ARG A 56 -25.18 -5.29 11.90
CA ARG A 56 -23.91 -5.65 12.56
C ARG A 56 -22.93 -6.28 11.58
N LYS A 57 -21.67 -5.90 11.69
CA LYS A 57 -20.55 -6.38 10.87
C LYS A 57 -19.97 -7.66 11.47
N SER A 58 -19.71 -8.65 10.62
CA SER A 58 -19.15 -9.94 11.02
C SER A 58 -17.65 -9.98 10.78
N VAL A 59 -16.94 -10.59 11.74
CA VAL A 59 -15.48 -10.84 11.63
C VAL A 59 -15.19 -11.81 10.49
N LEU A 60 -15.99 -12.87 10.34
CA LEU A 60 -15.82 -13.85 9.27
C LEU A 60 -15.98 -13.19 7.90
N THR A 61 -17.03 -12.37 7.72
CA THR A 61 -17.24 -11.63 6.47
C THR A 61 -16.07 -10.69 6.18
N ALA A 62 -15.53 -10.01 7.20
CA ALA A 62 -14.37 -9.14 7.02
C ALA A 62 -13.13 -9.93 6.54
N TYR A 63 -12.87 -11.13 7.08
CA TYR A 63 -11.77 -11.99 6.61
C TYR A 63 -11.98 -12.56 5.20
N VAL A 64 -13.19 -12.97 4.85
CA VAL A 64 -13.50 -13.42 3.48
C VAL A 64 -13.28 -12.28 2.49
N LEU A 65 -13.75 -11.07 2.82
CA LEU A 65 -13.53 -9.89 1.99
C LEU A 65 -12.05 -9.49 1.95
N TRP A 66 -11.28 -9.71 3.01
CA TRP A 66 -9.84 -9.48 3.05
C TRP A 66 -9.05 -10.51 2.21
N LEU A 67 -9.52 -11.76 2.12
CA LEU A 67 -8.86 -12.79 1.33
C LEU A 67 -9.08 -12.58 -0.18
N PHE A 68 -10.33 -12.37 -0.60
CA PHE A 68 -10.68 -12.28 -2.03
C PHE A 68 -10.69 -10.84 -2.56
N GLY A 69 -11.07 -9.87 -1.73
CA GLY A 69 -11.15 -8.45 -2.06
C GLY A 69 -10.10 -7.60 -1.35
N GLY A 70 -9.11 -8.25 -0.71
CA GLY A 70 -8.08 -7.61 0.10
C GLY A 70 -7.32 -6.57 -0.69
N VAL A 71 -6.77 -6.92 -1.85
CA VAL A 71 -5.99 -5.99 -2.69
C VAL A 71 -6.76 -4.70 -3.01
N PHE A 72 -8.09 -4.81 -3.18
CA PHE A 72 -8.96 -3.67 -3.48
C PHE A 72 -9.46 -2.92 -2.23
N GLY A 73 -9.16 -3.39 -1.02
CA GLY A 73 -9.59 -2.76 0.23
C GLY A 73 -11.08 -2.93 0.55
N VAL A 74 -11.74 -3.96 0.01
CA VAL A 74 -13.19 -4.16 0.15
C VAL A 74 -13.62 -4.38 1.60
N HIS A 75 -12.79 -5.05 2.40
CA HIS A 75 -13.03 -5.26 3.83
C HIS A 75 -13.06 -3.93 4.61
N HIS A 76 -12.19 -2.96 4.29
CA HIS A 76 -12.26 -1.63 4.89
C HIS A 76 -13.53 -0.87 4.48
N PHE A 77 -13.95 -1.03 3.22
CA PHE A 77 -15.22 -0.46 2.75
C PHE A 77 -16.42 -1.07 3.49
N TYR A 78 -16.42 -2.38 3.73
CA TYR A 78 -17.42 -3.07 4.55
C TYR A 78 -17.48 -2.53 5.98
N LEU A 79 -16.32 -2.27 6.58
CA LEU A 79 -16.16 -1.70 7.92
C LEU A 79 -16.44 -0.19 8.01
N ARG A 80 -16.91 0.44 6.92
CA ARG A 80 -17.23 1.88 6.84
C ARG A 80 -16.03 2.81 6.98
N GLN A 81 -14.83 2.30 6.71
CA GLN A 81 -13.58 3.05 6.82
C GLN A 81 -13.12 3.54 5.43
N ASP A 82 -13.90 4.44 4.81
CA ASP A 82 -13.68 4.89 3.42
C ASP A 82 -12.24 5.41 3.17
N ARG A 83 -11.69 6.19 4.10
CA ARG A 83 -10.33 6.73 3.98
C ARG A 83 -9.27 5.63 3.97
N ARG A 84 -9.42 4.62 4.84
CA ARG A 84 -8.53 3.46 4.87
C ARG A 84 -8.67 2.63 3.61
N ALA A 85 -9.89 2.40 3.12
CA ALA A 85 -10.12 1.70 1.86
C ALA A 85 -9.40 2.38 0.68
N PHE A 86 -9.46 3.71 0.60
CA PHE A 86 -8.77 4.45 -0.46
C PHE A 86 -7.25 4.38 -0.36
N ILE A 87 -6.69 4.60 0.83
CA ILE A 87 -5.24 4.51 1.04
C ILE A 87 -4.76 3.09 0.76
N TRP A 88 -5.53 2.09 1.21
CA TRP A 88 -5.24 0.68 0.97
C TRP A 88 -5.15 0.36 -0.52
N TRP A 89 -6.18 0.73 -1.29
CA TRP A 89 -6.21 0.50 -2.73
C TRP A 89 -5.10 1.27 -3.47
N SER A 90 -4.87 2.54 -3.12
CA SER A 90 -3.82 3.37 -3.76
C SER A 90 -2.38 2.96 -3.40
N THR A 91 -2.19 2.03 -2.47
CA THR A 91 -0.87 1.52 -2.07
C THR A 91 -0.75 0.00 -2.11
N LEU A 92 -1.75 -0.70 -2.66
CA LEU A 92 -1.83 -2.16 -2.71
C LEU A 92 -1.59 -2.80 -1.33
N GLY A 93 -2.25 -2.26 -0.30
CA GLY A 93 -2.15 -2.76 1.08
C GLY A 93 -0.89 -2.33 1.83
N TYR A 94 -0.56 -1.04 1.76
CA TYR A 94 0.65 -0.46 2.38
C TYR A 94 1.92 -1.17 1.91
N PHE A 95 2.05 -1.35 0.59
CA PHE A 95 3.19 -2.04 -0.05
C PHE A 95 3.34 -3.49 0.43
N GLY A 96 2.22 -4.18 0.65
CA GLY A 96 2.16 -5.58 1.08
C GLY A 96 2.33 -5.82 2.59
N ILE A 97 3.06 -4.96 3.31
CA ILE A 97 3.27 -5.07 4.77
C ILE A 97 1.95 -4.99 5.54
N GLY A 98 1.04 -4.12 5.06
CA GLY A 98 -0.28 -3.95 5.62
C GLY A 98 -1.11 -5.23 5.63
N TRP A 99 -0.96 -6.05 4.59
CA TRP A 99 -1.76 -7.25 4.40
C TRP A 99 -1.57 -8.25 5.54
N ILE A 100 -0.33 -8.44 5.99
CA ILE A 100 0.02 -9.31 7.12
C ILE A 100 -0.44 -8.68 8.45
N ALA A 101 -0.15 -7.40 8.66
CA ALA A 101 -0.47 -6.70 9.90
C ALA A 101 -1.98 -6.67 10.18
N GLU A 102 -2.82 -6.70 9.14
CA GLU A 102 -4.27 -6.67 9.27
C GLU A 102 -4.90 -7.94 9.82
N ILE A 103 -4.26 -9.11 9.66
CA ILE A 103 -4.76 -10.37 10.22
C ILE A 103 -5.05 -10.20 11.71
N LEU A 104 -4.21 -9.45 12.42
CA LEU A 104 -4.35 -9.16 13.84
C LEU A 104 -5.29 -7.99 14.14
N GLN A 105 -5.51 -7.08 13.18
CA GLN A 105 -6.26 -5.84 13.41
C GLN A 105 -7.76 -5.96 13.07
N ILE A 106 -8.14 -6.85 12.15
CA ILE A 106 -9.54 -7.02 11.71
C ILE A 106 -10.53 -7.20 12.87
N PRO A 107 -10.27 -8.04 13.90
CA PRO A 107 -11.19 -8.22 15.02
C PRO A 107 -11.43 -6.93 15.80
N SER A 108 -10.37 -6.12 15.98
CA SER A 108 -10.48 -4.81 16.63
C SER A 108 -11.31 -3.83 15.80
N MET A 109 -11.10 -3.80 14.49
CA MET A 109 -11.83 -2.91 13.58
C MET A 109 -13.33 -3.27 13.46
N VAL A 110 -13.68 -4.56 13.52
CA VAL A 110 -15.07 -5.01 13.54
C VAL A 110 -15.77 -4.57 14.83
N ARG A 111 -15.07 -4.64 15.98
CA ARG A 111 -15.60 -4.16 17.27
C ARG A 111 -15.83 -2.64 17.27
N ASP A 112 -14.92 -1.87 16.67
CA ASP A 112 -15.09 -0.42 16.48
C ASP A 112 -16.28 -0.12 15.55
N ALA A 113 -16.42 -0.84 14.44
CA ALA A 113 -17.52 -0.64 13.48
C ALA A 113 -18.91 -1.02 14.05
N ASN A 114 -18.95 -1.91 15.04
CA ASN A 114 -20.17 -2.35 15.71
C ASN A 114 -20.47 -1.60 17.01
N ASP A 115 -19.60 -0.67 17.41
CA ASP A 115 -19.66 0.02 18.70
C ASP A 115 -19.84 -0.97 19.89
N ASP A 116 -19.05 -2.06 19.88
CA ASP A 116 -19.08 -3.10 20.91
C ASP A 116 -18.84 -2.51 22.31
N PRO A 117 -19.66 -2.83 23.34
CA PRO A 117 -19.48 -2.34 24.71
C PRO A 117 -18.04 -2.43 25.22
N ARG A 118 -17.31 -3.52 24.93
CA ARG A 118 -15.91 -3.69 25.34
C ARG A 118 -15.01 -2.63 24.72
N PHE A 119 -15.17 -2.39 23.42
CA PHE A 119 -14.41 -1.37 22.70
C PHE A 119 -14.75 0.04 23.21
N VAL A 120 -16.03 0.31 23.50
CA VAL A 120 -16.48 1.60 24.04
C VAL A 120 -15.90 1.87 25.42
N GLU A 121 -15.85 0.85 26.28
CA GLU A 121 -15.22 0.94 27.61
C GLU A 121 -13.72 1.22 27.51
N GLU A 122 -12.99 0.47 26.68
CA GLU A 122 -11.56 0.68 26.43
C GLU A 122 -11.29 2.08 25.85
N PHE A 123 -12.11 2.53 24.90
CA PHE A 123 -11.98 3.85 24.29
C PHE A 123 -12.26 4.96 25.32
N ASN A 124 -13.32 4.84 26.11
CA ASN A 124 -13.62 5.79 27.18
C ASN A 124 -12.54 5.81 28.27
N ALA A 125 -11.91 4.66 28.58
CA ALA A 125 -10.77 4.62 29.48
C ALA A 125 -9.58 5.43 28.93
N LYS A 126 -9.30 5.35 27.62
CA LYS A 126 -8.28 6.17 26.94
C LYS A 126 -8.63 7.66 26.94
N LEU A 127 -9.91 8.02 26.77
CA LEU A 127 -10.36 9.42 26.82
C LEU A 127 -10.22 10.04 28.21
N ARG A 128 -10.36 9.23 29.28
CA ARG A 128 -10.16 9.68 30.67
C ARG A 128 -8.70 9.97 30.97
N THR A 129 -7.78 9.19 30.43
CA THR A 129 -6.34 9.33 30.68
C THR A 129 -5.69 10.36 29.77
N ASN A 130 -6.08 10.41 28.49
CA ASN A 130 -5.39 11.20 27.47
C ASN A 130 -6.31 12.28 26.87
N ARG A 131 -5.98 13.56 27.12
CA ARG A 131 -6.69 14.71 26.53
C ARG A 131 -6.58 14.74 24.99
N LYS A 132 -5.42 14.36 24.46
CA LYS A 132 -5.15 14.22 23.02
C LYS A 132 -4.78 12.76 22.73
N PRO A 133 -4.99 12.26 21.50
CA PRO A 133 -4.51 10.93 21.13
C PRO A 133 -3.01 10.79 21.39
N PRO A 134 -2.55 9.69 22.01
CA PRO A 134 -1.13 9.48 22.24
C PRO A 134 -0.36 9.36 20.91
N PHE A 135 0.96 9.53 20.95
CA PHE A 135 1.80 9.30 19.78
C PHE A 135 1.75 7.81 19.38
N SER A 136 1.53 7.52 18.11
CA SER A 136 1.53 6.16 17.58
C SER A 136 2.58 6.05 16.48
N THR A 137 3.65 5.31 16.74
CA THR A 137 4.75 5.13 15.80
C THR A 137 4.27 4.56 14.47
N GLY A 138 3.39 3.55 14.49
CA GLY A 138 2.86 2.95 13.26
C GLY A 138 2.05 3.94 12.42
N ARG A 139 1.21 4.77 13.04
CA ARG A 139 0.42 5.79 12.32
C ARG A 139 1.30 6.93 11.81
N PHE A 140 2.31 7.31 12.58
CA PHE A 140 3.27 8.34 12.19
C PHE A 140 4.11 7.92 10.99
N LEU A 141 4.68 6.70 11.02
CA LEU A 141 5.42 6.14 9.89
C LEU A 141 4.54 5.98 8.66
N LEU A 142 3.31 5.51 8.83
CA LEU A 142 2.34 5.43 7.74
C LEU A 142 2.04 6.82 7.15
N ALA A 143 1.92 7.87 7.98
CA ALA A 143 1.67 9.22 7.50
C ALA A 143 2.83 9.75 6.64
N ILE A 144 4.08 9.50 7.05
CA ILE A 144 5.27 9.84 6.27
C ILE A 144 5.26 9.07 4.95
N MET A 145 5.02 7.76 4.99
CA MET A 145 5.08 6.90 3.81
C MET A 145 4.00 7.27 2.77
N ILE A 146 2.76 7.50 3.20
CA ILE A 146 1.67 7.92 2.31
C ILE A 146 1.87 9.36 1.82
N GLY A 147 2.32 10.26 2.69
CA GLY A 147 2.66 11.63 2.31
C GLY A 147 3.74 11.64 1.22
N TYR A 148 4.83 10.91 1.44
CA TYR A 148 5.91 10.73 0.47
C TYR A 148 5.36 10.15 -0.85
N TRP A 149 4.63 9.03 -0.79
CA TRP A 149 4.07 8.36 -1.96
C TRP A 149 3.18 9.28 -2.80
N TRP A 150 2.23 9.98 -2.18
CA TRP A 150 1.30 10.85 -2.92
C TRP A 150 1.99 12.09 -3.47
N GLY A 151 2.98 12.64 -2.76
CA GLY A 151 3.82 13.68 -3.33
C GLY A 151 4.60 13.18 -4.55
N GLN A 152 5.24 12.02 -4.45
CA GLN A 152 6.05 11.43 -5.52
C GLN A 152 5.18 11.18 -6.76
N MET A 153 3.94 10.68 -6.57
CA MET A 153 2.97 10.49 -7.65
C MET A 153 2.66 11.78 -8.40
N ILE A 154 2.51 12.92 -7.70
CA ILE A 154 2.33 14.21 -8.37
C ILE A 154 3.59 14.60 -9.14
N MET A 155 4.77 14.42 -8.54
CA MET A 155 6.03 14.77 -9.18
C MET A 155 6.26 13.99 -10.48
N ILE A 156 6.12 12.66 -10.45
CA ILE A 156 6.32 11.82 -11.63
C ILE A 156 5.22 11.99 -12.69
N ALA A 157 4.06 12.54 -12.34
CA ALA A 157 3.00 12.81 -13.29
C ALA A 157 3.23 14.10 -14.11
N ILE A 158 4.14 14.98 -13.66
CA ILE A 158 4.47 16.22 -14.35
C ILE A 158 5.41 15.92 -15.53
N PRO A 159 5.09 16.36 -16.77
CA PRO A 159 5.96 16.17 -17.93
C PRO A 159 7.35 16.79 -17.68
N GLN A 160 8.41 16.01 -17.95
CA GLN A 160 9.79 16.52 -17.85
C GLN A 160 10.22 17.33 -19.08
N ALA A 161 9.65 17.01 -20.25
CA ALA A 161 9.90 17.71 -21.49
C ALA A 161 8.90 18.85 -21.72
N VAL A 162 9.32 19.86 -22.48
CA VAL A 162 8.45 20.95 -22.93
C VAL A 162 7.33 20.37 -23.79
N PHE A 163 6.09 20.59 -23.37
CA PHE A 163 4.90 20.05 -24.04
C PHE A 163 3.96 21.20 -24.40
N PHE A 164 3.51 21.26 -25.66
CA PHE A 164 2.79 22.42 -26.23
C PHE A 164 3.56 23.76 -26.15
N GLY A 165 4.89 23.72 -26.14
CA GLY A 165 5.72 24.93 -26.03
C GLY A 165 5.71 25.57 -24.64
N ILE A 166 5.15 24.89 -23.63
CA ILE A 166 5.11 25.32 -22.24
C ILE A 166 5.96 24.36 -21.40
N ASP A 167 6.80 24.93 -20.53
CA ASP A 167 7.46 24.17 -19.46
C ASP A 167 6.48 23.98 -18.29
N TRP A 168 6.11 22.72 -18.04
CA TRP A 168 5.17 22.34 -16.99
C TRP A 168 5.84 22.25 -15.60
N GLY A 169 7.12 22.60 -15.49
CA GLY A 169 7.88 22.63 -14.25
C GLY A 169 7.23 23.44 -13.11
N PHE A 170 6.42 24.46 -13.42
CA PHE A 170 5.71 25.22 -12.38
C PHE A 170 4.72 24.36 -11.56
N LEU A 171 4.24 23.23 -12.10
CA LEU A 171 3.35 22.31 -11.39
C LEU A 171 4.00 21.63 -10.19
N HIS A 172 5.33 21.70 -10.03
CA HIS A 172 6.01 21.15 -8.85
C HIS A 172 5.52 21.80 -7.53
N TRP A 173 4.91 22.99 -7.58
CA TRP A 173 4.23 23.59 -6.44
C TRP A 173 2.98 22.83 -5.96
N LEU A 174 2.51 21.82 -6.70
CA LEU A 174 1.46 20.88 -6.26
C LEU A 174 2.01 19.71 -5.42
N ILE A 175 3.33 19.47 -5.43
CA ILE A 175 3.94 18.37 -4.67
C ILE A 175 3.67 18.52 -3.16
N PRO A 176 3.88 19.70 -2.53
CA PRO A 176 3.63 19.86 -1.09
C PRO A 176 2.15 19.69 -0.74
N PHE A 177 1.24 19.99 -1.67
CA PHE A 177 -0.18 19.72 -1.51
C PHE A 177 -0.47 18.22 -1.46
N GLY A 178 0.13 17.42 -2.35
CA GLY A 178 0.02 15.96 -2.32
C GLY A 178 0.52 15.35 -1.01
N VAL A 179 1.68 15.81 -0.53
CA VAL A 179 2.24 15.36 0.76
C VAL A 179 1.32 15.70 1.92
N ALA A 180 0.84 16.96 1.99
CA ALA A 180 -0.09 17.38 3.03
C ALA A 180 -1.39 16.58 3.01
N LEU A 181 -1.92 16.29 1.82
CA LEU A 181 -3.13 15.49 1.65
C LEU A 181 -2.92 14.04 2.10
N GLY A 182 -1.78 13.43 1.77
CA GLY A 182 -1.42 12.09 2.23
C GLY A 182 -1.29 12.01 3.76
N VAL A 183 -0.55 12.92 4.38
CA VAL A 183 -0.41 12.99 5.85
C VAL A 183 -1.76 13.22 6.53
N TRP A 184 -2.54 14.18 6.02
CA TRP A 184 -3.85 14.51 6.58
C TRP A 184 -4.86 13.36 6.44
N THR A 185 -4.86 12.64 5.32
CA THR A 185 -5.78 11.50 5.13
C THR A 185 -5.49 10.39 6.11
N VAL A 186 -4.22 10.05 6.35
CA VAL A 186 -3.77 9.10 7.39
C VAL A 186 -4.14 9.59 8.79
N GLY A 187 -3.87 10.87 9.07
CA GLY A 187 -4.17 11.49 10.36
C GLY A 187 -5.66 11.50 10.72
N ASN A 188 -6.55 11.56 9.73
CA ASN A 188 -8.00 11.54 9.89
C ASN A 188 -8.62 10.14 9.76
N MET A 189 -7.82 9.08 9.96
CA MET A 189 -8.33 7.71 9.99
C MET A 189 -8.83 7.30 11.37
N GLY A 190 -10.02 6.69 11.43
CA GLY A 190 -10.58 6.12 12.66
C GLY A 190 -11.14 7.18 13.62
N ARG A 191 -10.83 7.02 14.91
CA ARG A 191 -11.29 7.91 16.01
C ARG A 191 -10.36 9.10 16.26
N GLU A 192 -9.53 9.46 15.28
CA GLU A 192 -8.65 10.63 15.32
C GLU A 192 -9.02 11.58 14.18
N LYS A 193 -8.95 12.88 14.43
CA LYS A 193 -9.14 13.93 13.43
C LYS A 193 -8.11 15.04 13.59
N GLY A 194 -7.90 15.81 12.54
CA GLY A 194 -7.08 17.01 12.61
C GLY A 194 -7.33 17.94 11.43
N VAL A 195 -6.93 19.20 11.63
CA VAL A 195 -7.10 20.25 10.63
C VAL A 195 -6.11 20.09 9.47
N PHE A 196 -6.55 20.44 8.26
CA PHE A 196 -5.74 20.30 7.05
C PHE A 196 -4.69 21.41 6.90
N TRP A 197 -5.00 22.62 7.36
CA TRP A 197 -4.16 23.80 7.07
C TRP A 197 -2.78 23.75 7.72
N HIS A 198 -2.62 23.12 8.90
CA HIS A 198 -1.29 22.95 9.51
C HIS A 198 -0.39 22.08 8.64
N CYS A 199 -0.93 20.97 8.09
CA CYS A 199 -0.20 20.12 7.15
C CYS A 199 0.25 20.90 5.93
N LEU A 200 -0.65 21.72 5.37
CA LEU A 200 -0.40 22.52 4.19
C LEU A 200 0.66 23.59 4.45
N LEU A 201 0.52 24.38 5.52
CA LEU A 201 1.49 25.42 5.86
C LEU A 201 2.89 24.84 6.08
N VAL A 202 2.98 23.71 6.78
CA VAL A 202 4.28 23.08 7.06
C VAL A 202 4.85 22.38 5.85
N SER A 203 4.05 21.73 5.00
CA SER A 203 4.56 21.12 3.77
C SER A 203 5.11 22.16 2.81
N TYR A 204 4.40 23.28 2.59
CA TYR A 204 4.89 24.37 1.74
C TYR A 204 6.11 25.09 2.34
N GLY A 205 6.12 25.32 3.66
CA GLY A 205 7.29 25.90 4.33
C GLY A 205 8.53 25.00 4.25
N SER A 206 8.36 23.70 4.48
CA SER A 206 9.46 22.73 4.37
C SER A 206 9.86 22.44 2.92
N TYR A 207 8.99 22.66 1.94
CA TYR A 207 9.33 22.54 0.52
C TYR A 207 10.43 23.51 0.08
N LEU A 208 10.58 24.66 0.77
CA LEU A 208 11.70 25.59 0.55
C LEU A 208 13.07 24.94 0.83
N SER A 209 13.12 23.84 1.57
CA SER A 209 14.36 23.06 1.77
C SER A 209 14.97 22.55 0.47
N ARG A 210 14.17 22.42 -0.61
CA ARG A 210 14.64 22.05 -1.96
C ARG A 210 15.73 22.98 -2.51
N TYR A 211 15.77 24.24 -2.08
CA TYR A 211 16.80 25.18 -2.52
C TYR A 211 18.13 25.04 -1.76
N PHE A 212 18.12 24.37 -0.61
CA PHE A 212 19.30 24.17 0.23
C PHE A 212 19.85 22.74 0.13
N ILE A 213 18.97 21.78 -0.13
CA ILE A 213 19.28 20.35 -0.20
C ILE A 213 19.23 19.93 -1.67
N MET A 214 20.38 19.59 -2.25
CA MET A 214 20.49 19.24 -3.67
C MET A 214 19.82 17.91 -4.03
N ASP A 215 19.76 16.97 -3.08
CA ASP A 215 19.21 15.62 -3.31
C ASP A 215 17.68 15.61 -3.15
N GLU A 216 17.01 15.05 -4.16
CA GLU A 216 15.56 14.84 -4.17
C GLU A 216 15.06 14.12 -2.93
N ALA A 217 15.71 13.01 -2.57
CA ALA A 217 15.25 12.14 -1.50
C ALA A 217 15.22 12.87 -0.14
N TYR A 218 16.21 13.72 0.12
CA TYR A 218 16.35 14.38 1.42
C TYR A 218 15.34 15.51 1.63
N TRP A 219 15.12 16.39 0.65
CA TRP A 219 14.11 17.44 0.83
C TRP A 219 12.69 16.86 0.86
N PHE A 220 12.44 15.78 0.11
CA PHE A 220 11.14 15.11 0.09
C PHE A 220 10.81 14.45 1.43
N THR A 221 11.76 13.68 1.97
CA THR A 221 11.61 13.03 3.28
C THR A 221 11.51 14.03 4.41
N THR A 222 12.31 15.11 4.37
CA THR A 222 12.23 16.21 5.33
C THR A 222 10.85 16.86 5.32
N MET A 223 10.30 17.14 4.13
CA MET A 223 8.96 17.70 3.99
C MET A 223 7.88 16.76 4.56
N ALA A 224 7.90 15.48 4.19
CA ALA A 224 6.94 14.49 4.69
C ALA A 224 7.03 14.32 6.23
N PHE A 225 8.25 14.28 6.77
CA PHE A 225 8.51 14.18 8.21
C PHE A 225 8.02 15.40 8.98
N CYS A 226 8.38 16.61 8.55
CA CYS A 226 7.93 17.86 9.16
C CYS A 226 6.40 18.00 9.12
N CYS A 227 5.78 17.65 8.00
CA CYS A 227 4.33 17.66 7.85
C CYS A 227 3.64 16.67 8.80
N ALA A 228 4.17 15.43 8.91
CA ALA A 228 3.65 14.42 9.83
C ALA A 228 3.81 14.83 11.30
N LEU A 229 4.95 15.41 11.67
CA LEU A 229 5.18 15.94 13.02
C LEU A 229 4.22 17.08 13.35
N ALA A 230 4.00 17.99 12.41
CA ALA A 230 3.09 19.10 12.59
C ALA A 230 1.64 18.63 12.77
N PHE A 231 1.22 17.61 12.02
CA PHE A 231 -0.09 17.01 12.22
C PHE A 231 -0.21 16.41 13.63
N ASP A 232 0.76 15.58 14.03
CA ASP A 232 0.70 14.87 15.31
C ASP A 232 0.74 15.81 16.52
N HIS A 233 1.60 16.84 16.46
CA HIS A 233 1.80 17.77 17.58
C HIS A 233 0.69 18.83 17.67
N PHE A 234 0.34 19.47 16.55
CA PHE A 234 -0.57 20.62 16.54
C PHE A 234 -2.02 20.26 16.19
N SER A 235 -2.23 19.35 15.22
CA SER A 235 -3.55 19.12 14.62
C SER A 235 -4.35 17.99 15.25
N LYS A 236 -3.67 17.02 15.86
CA LYS A 236 -4.27 15.75 16.27
C LYS A 236 -5.21 15.91 17.47
N GLU A 237 -6.45 15.50 17.26
CA GLU A 237 -7.54 15.52 18.25
C GLU A 237 -8.39 14.25 18.17
N TRP A 238 -9.12 13.94 19.24
CA TRP A 238 -10.06 12.82 19.25
C TRP A 238 -11.28 13.13 18.37
N ASN A 239 -11.66 12.18 17.51
CA ASN A 239 -12.90 12.23 16.76
C ASN A 239 -14.03 11.56 17.56
N LEU A 240 -14.85 12.38 18.19
CA LEU A 240 -16.00 11.95 19.00
C LEU A 240 -17.32 12.00 18.23
N GLU A 241 -17.29 12.39 16.95
CA GLU A 241 -18.50 12.51 16.16
C GLU A 241 -19.12 11.13 15.95
N VAL A 242 -20.43 11.03 16.18
CA VAL A 242 -21.17 9.80 15.90
C VAL A 242 -21.17 9.59 14.38
N PRO A 243 -20.64 8.46 13.88
CA PRO A 243 -20.57 8.22 12.45
C PRO A 243 -21.98 8.17 11.86
N LYS A 244 -22.33 9.19 11.06
CA LYS A 244 -23.59 9.21 10.32
C LYS A 244 -23.56 8.11 9.26
N LYS A 245 -24.60 7.26 9.20
CA LYS A 245 -24.76 6.26 8.13
C LYS A 245 -24.90 6.98 6.79
N LYS A 246 -23.81 7.05 6.02
CA LYS A 246 -23.83 7.60 4.64
C LYS A 246 -24.45 6.57 3.70
N ARG A 247 -25.23 7.02 2.72
CA ARG A 247 -25.75 6.18 1.64
C ARG A 247 -24.59 5.53 0.87
N LEU A 248 -24.73 4.24 0.52
CA LEU A 248 -23.70 3.49 -0.21
C LEU A 248 -23.30 4.19 -1.51
N ALA A 249 -24.27 4.69 -2.29
CA ALA A 249 -24.01 5.42 -3.53
C ALA A 249 -23.10 6.65 -3.33
N ARG A 250 -23.29 7.42 -2.26
CA ARG A 250 -22.45 8.59 -1.97
C ARG A 250 -21.02 8.20 -1.61
N ARG A 251 -20.86 7.11 -0.84
CA ARG A 251 -19.55 6.58 -0.47
C ARG A 251 -18.80 6.07 -1.70
N LEU A 252 -19.48 5.28 -2.52
CA LEU A 252 -18.95 4.77 -3.79
C LEU A 252 -18.55 5.92 -4.71
N ALA A 253 -19.42 6.90 -4.94
CA ALA A 253 -19.12 8.06 -5.78
C ALA A 253 -17.89 8.85 -5.28
N THR A 254 -17.73 9.01 -3.97
CA THR A 254 -16.56 9.69 -3.38
C THR A 254 -15.27 8.89 -3.64
N LEU A 255 -15.30 7.58 -3.45
CA LEU A 255 -14.15 6.70 -3.70
C LEU A 255 -13.82 6.61 -5.19
N THR A 256 -14.82 6.49 -6.06
CA THR A 256 -14.64 6.48 -7.51
C THR A 256 -14.04 7.79 -8.00
N ALA A 257 -14.52 8.94 -7.51
CA ALA A 257 -13.93 10.23 -7.85
C ALA A 257 -12.46 10.32 -7.43
N ALA A 258 -12.13 9.89 -6.21
CA ALA A 258 -10.75 9.85 -5.73
C ALA A 258 -9.87 8.87 -6.55
N ALA A 259 -10.42 7.72 -6.94
CA ALA A 259 -9.74 6.73 -7.77
C ALA A 259 -9.47 7.25 -9.19
N VAL A 260 -10.42 7.98 -9.79
CA VAL A 260 -10.24 8.61 -11.11
C VAL A 260 -9.11 9.64 -11.06
N ILE A 261 -9.07 10.49 -10.03
CA ILE A 261 -7.98 11.46 -9.85
C ILE A 261 -6.64 10.72 -9.71
N TYR A 262 -6.57 9.69 -8.87
CA TYR A 262 -5.35 8.93 -8.66
C TYR A 262 -4.88 8.19 -9.93
N LEU A 263 -5.78 7.52 -10.66
CA LEU A 263 -5.46 6.85 -11.91
C LEU A 263 -5.08 7.83 -13.02
N SER A 264 -5.64 9.04 -13.01
CA SER A 264 -5.24 10.08 -13.96
C SER A 264 -3.78 10.49 -13.77
N LEU A 265 -3.28 10.53 -12.53
CA LEU A 265 -1.85 10.80 -12.26
C LEU A 265 -0.96 9.67 -12.81
N TRP A 266 -1.36 8.42 -12.59
CA TRP A 266 -0.67 7.27 -13.20
C TRP A 266 -0.72 7.31 -14.73
N GLY A 267 -1.86 7.67 -15.31
CA GLY A 267 -2.01 7.84 -16.76
C GLY A 267 -1.09 8.92 -17.30
N CYS A 268 -0.98 10.06 -16.62
CA CYS A 268 -0.02 11.12 -16.98
C CYS A 268 1.42 10.63 -16.90
N PHE A 269 1.81 9.92 -15.84
CA PHE A 269 3.15 9.34 -15.73
C PHE A 269 3.46 8.41 -16.90
N VAL A 270 2.58 7.43 -17.16
CA VAL A 270 2.75 6.45 -18.24
C VAL A 270 2.82 7.14 -19.61
N TYR A 271 2.01 8.18 -19.82
CA TYR A 271 1.95 8.88 -21.10
C TYR A 271 3.18 9.76 -21.34
N PHE A 272 3.57 10.60 -20.37
CA PHE A 272 4.60 11.63 -20.56
C PHE A 272 6.02 11.17 -20.21
N ASN A 273 6.16 10.34 -19.18
CA ASN A 273 7.47 10.02 -18.59
C ASN A 273 7.80 8.52 -18.64
N GLY A 274 6.84 7.67 -19.01
CA GLY A 274 7.07 6.24 -19.18
C GLY A 274 7.89 5.95 -20.43
N THR A 275 9.04 5.31 -20.26
CA THR A 275 9.88 4.78 -21.36
C THR A 275 10.06 3.27 -21.20
N ILE A 276 10.15 2.56 -22.33
CA ILE A 276 10.46 1.13 -22.40
C ILE A 276 11.71 0.99 -23.26
N THR A 277 12.66 0.19 -22.79
CA THR A 277 13.89 -0.13 -23.53
C THR A 277 13.60 -1.25 -24.54
N ASP A 278 13.93 -1.01 -25.80
CA ASP A 278 13.91 -2.05 -26.83
C ASP A 278 15.09 -3.03 -26.65
N SER A 279 15.01 -4.17 -27.31
CA SER A 279 16.05 -5.19 -27.47
C SER A 279 17.38 -4.65 -28.02
N GLU A 280 17.34 -3.54 -28.78
CA GLU A 280 18.52 -2.83 -29.28
C GLU A 280 19.07 -1.79 -28.30
N GLY A 281 18.38 -1.56 -27.16
CA GLY A 281 18.78 -0.63 -26.11
C GLY A 281 18.20 0.78 -26.25
N ASP A 282 17.37 1.03 -27.27
CA ASP A 282 16.74 2.34 -27.49
C ASP A 282 15.56 2.57 -26.53
N GLU A 283 15.46 3.79 -25.97
CA GLU A 283 14.35 4.19 -25.10
C GLU A 283 13.18 4.71 -25.94
N VAL A 284 12.09 3.94 -25.98
CA VAL A 284 10.86 4.32 -26.68
C VAL A 284 9.80 4.75 -25.66
N PRO A 285 9.11 5.89 -25.87
CA PRO A 285 7.99 6.29 -25.01
C PRO A 285 6.89 5.22 -24.97
N VAL A 286 6.35 4.94 -23.79
CA VAL A 286 5.34 3.88 -23.59
C VAL A 286 4.10 4.10 -24.46
N HIS A 287 3.68 5.36 -24.65
CA HIS A 287 2.51 5.66 -25.47
C HIS A 287 2.72 5.31 -26.96
N GLU A 288 3.94 5.52 -27.49
CA GLU A 288 4.32 5.10 -28.85
C GLU A 288 4.44 3.59 -28.95
N ALA A 289 5.10 2.96 -27.97
CA ALA A 289 5.22 1.51 -27.90
C ALA A 289 3.84 0.83 -27.86
N LEU A 290 2.92 1.36 -27.05
CA LEU A 290 1.54 0.85 -26.95
C LEU A 290 0.77 1.05 -28.26
N TYR A 291 0.93 2.20 -28.92
CA TYR A 291 0.30 2.47 -30.21
C TYR A 291 0.80 1.51 -31.30
N ASN A 292 2.11 1.31 -31.38
CA ASN A 292 2.75 0.38 -32.32
C ASN A 292 2.34 -1.07 -32.03
N PHE A 293 2.31 -1.46 -30.76
CA PHE A 293 1.86 -2.77 -30.31
C PHE A 293 0.41 -3.04 -30.73
N LEU A 294 -0.52 -2.11 -30.50
CA LEU A 294 -1.93 -2.27 -30.87
C LEU A 294 -2.14 -2.34 -32.39
N LYS A 295 -1.18 -1.88 -33.19
CA LYS A 295 -1.18 -2.01 -34.67
C LYS A 295 -0.37 -3.20 -35.18
N SER A 296 0.39 -3.86 -34.32
CA SER A 296 1.27 -4.95 -34.71
C SER A 296 0.47 -6.18 -35.17
N PRO A 297 1.01 -6.99 -36.10
CA PRO A 297 0.42 -8.29 -36.47
C PRO A 297 0.22 -9.20 -35.26
N TRP A 298 1.08 -9.06 -34.25
CA TRP A 298 0.98 -9.82 -33.02
C TRP A 298 -0.34 -9.56 -32.27
N TRP A 299 -0.83 -8.31 -32.23
CA TRP A 299 -2.09 -8.00 -31.56
C TRP A 299 -3.30 -8.58 -32.28
N THR A 300 -3.26 -8.62 -33.61
CA THR A 300 -4.29 -9.29 -34.40
C THR A 300 -4.24 -10.81 -34.19
N ASP A 301 -3.05 -11.41 -34.15
CA ASP A 301 -2.87 -12.84 -33.88
C ASP A 301 -3.33 -13.22 -32.48
N LEU A 302 -3.05 -12.38 -31.48
CA LEU A 302 -3.52 -12.59 -30.12
C LEU A 302 -5.05 -12.57 -30.06
N LYS A 303 -5.69 -11.57 -30.69
CA LYS A 303 -7.16 -11.49 -30.75
C LYS A 303 -7.76 -12.72 -31.44
N GLN A 304 -7.16 -13.14 -32.54
CA GLN A 304 -7.60 -14.29 -33.29
C GLN A 304 -7.46 -15.57 -32.47
N THR A 305 -6.30 -15.78 -31.83
CA THR A 305 -6.04 -16.93 -30.96
C THR A 305 -7.02 -16.98 -29.79
N LEU A 306 -7.31 -15.85 -29.15
CA LEU A 306 -8.31 -15.77 -28.08
C LEU A 306 -9.71 -16.11 -28.58
N TYR A 307 -10.09 -15.58 -29.75
CA TYR A 307 -11.37 -15.89 -30.39
C TYR A 307 -11.48 -17.39 -30.69
N ASP A 308 -10.48 -17.96 -31.33
CA ASP A 308 -10.43 -19.37 -31.70
C ASP A 308 -10.44 -20.28 -30.47
N THR A 309 -9.73 -19.89 -29.40
CA THR A 309 -9.74 -20.61 -28.11
C THR A 309 -11.13 -20.59 -27.48
N VAL A 310 -11.81 -19.45 -27.49
CA VAL A 310 -13.18 -19.33 -26.95
C VAL A 310 -14.17 -20.14 -27.79
N GLN A 311 -14.05 -20.12 -29.13
CA GLN A 311 -14.89 -20.95 -30.00
C GLN A 311 -14.62 -22.44 -29.78
N PHE A 312 -13.35 -22.84 -29.71
CA PHE A 312 -12.96 -24.22 -29.43
C PHE A 312 -13.50 -24.69 -28.07
N ALA A 313 -13.39 -23.86 -27.03
CA ALA A 313 -13.96 -24.11 -25.70
C ALA A 313 -15.48 -24.24 -25.72
N LYS A 314 -16.18 -23.44 -26.54
CA LYS A 314 -17.63 -23.52 -26.69
C LYS A 314 -18.08 -24.82 -27.34
N HIS A 315 -17.31 -25.36 -28.28
CA HIS A 315 -17.65 -26.58 -29.02
C HIS A 315 -17.23 -27.88 -28.30
N HIS A 316 -16.05 -27.91 -27.67
CA HIS A 316 -15.49 -29.13 -27.06
C HIS A 316 -15.55 -29.13 -25.52
N GLY A 317 -15.98 -28.02 -24.93
CA GLY A 317 -15.98 -27.81 -23.48
C GLY A 317 -14.60 -27.39 -22.95
N TRP A 318 -14.61 -26.61 -21.87
CA TRP A 318 -13.39 -26.10 -21.22
C TRP A 318 -12.45 -27.19 -20.70
N ALA A 319 -12.97 -28.40 -20.43
CA ALA A 319 -12.16 -29.52 -19.97
C ALA A 319 -11.17 -30.01 -21.04
N GLU A 320 -11.59 -30.07 -22.31
CA GLU A 320 -10.71 -30.54 -23.39
C GLU A 320 -9.67 -29.49 -23.77
N VAL A 321 -10.03 -28.20 -23.67
CA VAL A 321 -9.07 -27.08 -23.80
C VAL A 321 -8.00 -27.19 -22.72
N TRP A 322 -8.41 -27.43 -21.47
CA TRP A 322 -7.46 -27.57 -20.36
C TRP A 322 -6.56 -28.78 -20.51
N LYS A 323 -7.10 -29.90 -21.02
CA LYS A 323 -6.33 -31.10 -21.32
C LYS A 323 -5.30 -30.85 -22.43
N GLN A 324 -5.67 -30.17 -23.52
CA GLN A 324 -4.71 -29.80 -24.57
C GLN A 324 -3.63 -28.85 -24.06
N ILE A 325 -3.98 -27.87 -23.22
CA ILE A 325 -3.00 -26.98 -22.58
C ILE A 325 -2.02 -27.79 -21.73
N ILE A 326 -2.52 -28.71 -20.90
CA ILE A 326 -1.65 -29.59 -20.09
C ILE A 326 -0.77 -30.49 -20.96
N ASP A 327 -1.31 -31.08 -22.02
CA ASP A 327 -0.60 -31.99 -22.91
C ASP A 327 0.50 -31.25 -23.70
N SER A 328 0.23 -30.01 -24.14
CA SER A 328 1.19 -29.16 -24.85
C SER A 328 2.26 -28.54 -23.97
N MET A 329 1.98 -28.34 -22.67
CA MET A 329 2.96 -27.83 -21.69
C MET A 329 4.05 -28.85 -21.33
N ASP A 330 3.97 -30.10 -21.82
CA ASP A 330 4.88 -31.20 -21.44
C ASP A 330 5.02 -31.31 -19.92
N ALA A 331 3.90 -31.46 -19.21
CA ALA A 331 3.87 -31.43 -17.74
C ALA A 331 4.80 -32.47 -17.06
N ASP A 332 5.11 -33.57 -17.76
CA ASP A 332 6.05 -34.59 -17.29
C ASP A 332 7.52 -34.32 -17.72
N GLY A 333 7.76 -33.31 -18.58
CA GLY A 333 9.09 -32.93 -19.10
C GLY A 333 9.70 -33.95 -20.06
N GLU A 334 8.91 -34.89 -20.57
CA GLU A 334 9.40 -36.04 -21.34
C GLU A 334 9.82 -35.61 -22.75
N GLN A 335 9.06 -34.72 -23.39
CA GLN A 335 9.37 -34.24 -24.73
C GLN A 335 10.64 -33.38 -24.74
N ASN A 336 10.78 -32.50 -23.75
CA ASN A 336 12.00 -31.71 -23.58
C ASN A 336 13.21 -32.63 -23.33
N ALA A 337 13.07 -33.66 -22.50
CA ALA A 337 14.15 -34.60 -22.23
C ALA A 337 14.61 -35.39 -23.48
N TYR A 338 13.67 -35.84 -24.33
CA TYR A 338 14.01 -36.45 -25.62
C TYR A 338 14.75 -35.47 -26.55
N LYS A 339 14.32 -34.21 -26.58
CA LYS A 339 14.96 -33.15 -27.39
C LYS A 339 16.37 -32.81 -26.90
N VAL A 340 16.58 -32.71 -25.58
CA VAL A 340 17.91 -32.45 -24.98
C VAL A 340 18.89 -33.57 -25.31
N LEU A 341 18.44 -34.83 -25.29
CA LEU A 341 19.23 -36.01 -25.59
C LEU A 341 19.34 -36.31 -27.10
N GLY A 342 18.55 -35.66 -27.95
CA GLY A 342 18.57 -35.84 -29.41
C GLY A 342 18.05 -37.19 -29.89
N ILE A 343 17.14 -37.82 -29.15
CA ILE A 343 16.58 -39.15 -29.44
C ILE A 343 15.09 -39.08 -29.73
N SER A 344 14.56 -40.06 -30.49
CA SER A 344 13.12 -40.16 -30.71
C SER A 344 12.39 -40.67 -29.46
N ALA A 345 11.11 -40.32 -29.34
CA ALA A 345 10.25 -40.83 -28.27
C ALA A 345 10.04 -42.36 -28.30
N THR A 346 10.44 -43.04 -29.39
CA THR A 346 10.35 -44.50 -29.56
C THR A 346 11.62 -45.26 -29.17
N ALA A 347 12.68 -44.56 -28.74
CA ALA A 347 13.97 -45.17 -28.40
C ALA A 347 13.89 -46.23 -27.29
N SER A 348 14.71 -47.28 -27.36
CA SER A 348 14.68 -48.37 -26.37
C SER A 348 15.31 -47.97 -25.02
N GLN A 349 14.99 -48.66 -23.92
CA GLN A 349 15.56 -48.30 -22.60
C GLN A 349 17.09 -48.45 -22.55
N ASN A 350 17.61 -49.48 -23.21
CA ASN A 350 19.04 -49.72 -23.26
C ASN A 350 19.76 -48.64 -24.05
N GLU A 351 19.13 -48.13 -25.11
CA GLU A 351 19.63 -47.02 -25.91
C GLU A 351 19.71 -45.73 -25.10
N ILE A 352 18.65 -45.36 -24.36
CA ILE A 352 18.65 -44.18 -23.47
C ILE A 352 19.75 -44.29 -22.42
N ASN A 353 19.88 -45.43 -21.74
CA ASN A 353 20.88 -45.62 -20.69
C ASN A 353 22.31 -45.53 -21.24
N THR A 354 22.54 -46.07 -22.43
CA THR A 354 23.86 -46.04 -23.09
C THR A 354 24.20 -44.63 -23.54
N LEU A 355 23.24 -43.93 -24.14
CA LEU A 355 23.39 -42.56 -24.60
C LEU A 355 23.63 -41.59 -23.43
N CYS A 356 22.85 -41.69 -22.35
CA CYS A 356 23.03 -40.91 -21.13
C CYS A 356 24.45 -41.08 -20.54
N ARG A 357 24.97 -42.31 -20.54
CA ARG A 357 26.34 -42.59 -20.06
C ARG A 357 27.41 -41.99 -20.97
N ASN A 358 27.20 -42.01 -22.29
CA ASN A 358 28.16 -41.47 -23.24
C ASN A 358 28.16 -39.94 -23.22
N LEU A 359 26.98 -39.32 -23.28
CA LEU A 359 26.80 -37.87 -23.22
C LEU A 359 27.29 -37.26 -21.90
N SER A 360 27.02 -37.92 -20.77
CA SER A 360 27.54 -37.50 -19.46
C SER A 360 29.07 -37.54 -19.40
N LYS A 361 29.71 -38.55 -20.01
CA LYS A 361 31.18 -38.61 -20.11
C LYS A 361 31.76 -37.56 -21.03
N GLU A 362 31.06 -37.19 -22.09
CA GLU A 362 31.51 -36.18 -23.06
C GLU A 362 31.39 -34.77 -22.52
N SER A 363 30.30 -34.47 -21.82
CA SER A 363 30.02 -33.16 -21.23
C SER A 363 30.58 -32.97 -19.82
N HIS A 364 31.42 -33.89 -19.31
CA HIS A 364 31.94 -33.80 -17.94
C HIS A 364 32.84 -32.56 -17.76
N PRO A 365 32.61 -31.73 -16.71
CA PRO A 365 33.33 -30.46 -16.53
C PRO A 365 34.86 -30.65 -16.40
N ASP A 366 35.32 -31.75 -15.81
CA ASP A 366 36.76 -32.07 -15.69
C ASP A 366 37.51 -32.23 -17.02
N LYS A 367 36.79 -32.41 -18.14
CA LYS A 367 37.42 -32.48 -19.47
C LYS A 367 37.75 -31.10 -20.05
N VAL A 368 37.17 -30.03 -19.50
CA VAL A 368 37.34 -28.66 -20.03
C VAL A 368 38.36 -27.91 -19.19
N LYS A 369 39.53 -27.62 -19.81
CA LYS A 369 40.64 -26.91 -19.15
C LYS A 369 40.46 -25.38 -19.11
N ASP A 370 39.61 -24.83 -19.98
CA ASP A 370 39.32 -23.40 -20.07
C ASP A 370 38.23 -22.97 -19.06
N GLU A 371 38.57 -22.05 -18.15
CA GLU A 371 37.68 -21.59 -17.08
C GLU A 371 36.40 -20.90 -17.59
N SER A 372 36.46 -20.22 -18.74
CA SER A 372 35.31 -19.54 -19.36
C SER A 372 34.30 -20.53 -19.97
N LYS A 373 34.75 -21.69 -20.44
CA LYS A 373 33.90 -22.74 -21.03
C LYS A 373 33.45 -23.79 -20.03
N ARG A 374 34.12 -23.85 -18.87
CA ARG A 374 33.79 -24.78 -17.77
C ARG A 374 32.37 -24.60 -17.28
N ARG A 375 31.90 -23.35 -17.13
CA ARG A 375 30.50 -23.05 -16.76
C ARG A 375 29.49 -23.58 -17.78
N ALA A 376 29.73 -23.37 -19.07
CA ALA A 376 28.84 -23.86 -20.12
C ALA A 376 28.82 -25.41 -20.18
N ALA A 377 29.96 -26.07 -19.94
CA ALA A 377 30.03 -27.52 -19.86
C ALA A 377 29.30 -28.07 -18.61
N GLU A 378 29.40 -27.38 -17.48
CA GLU A 378 28.68 -27.72 -16.24
C GLU A 378 27.16 -27.57 -16.40
N GLU A 379 26.68 -26.47 -16.99
CA GLU A 379 25.26 -26.29 -17.34
C GLU A 379 24.76 -27.42 -18.26
N ARG A 380 25.54 -27.73 -19.31
CA ARG A 380 25.17 -28.79 -20.25
C ARG A 380 25.14 -30.17 -19.60
N PHE A 381 26.08 -30.47 -18.71
CA PHE A 381 26.11 -31.71 -17.94
C PHE A 381 24.86 -31.84 -17.05
N MET A 382 24.48 -30.75 -16.36
CA MET A 382 23.30 -30.72 -15.50
C MET A 382 22.01 -30.91 -16.31
N GLU A 383 21.87 -30.30 -17.48
CA GLU A 383 20.73 -30.50 -18.37
C GLU A 383 20.59 -31.96 -18.82
N ILE A 384 21.69 -32.59 -19.23
CA ILE A 384 21.70 -34.00 -19.66
C ILE A 384 21.28 -34.90 -18.50
N GLN A 385 21.81 -34.65 -17.29
CA GLN A 385 21.49 -35.45 -16.12
C GLN A 385 20.02 -35.32 -15.72
N GLN A 386 19.46 -34.11 -15.77
CA GLN A 386 18.03 -33.85 -15.53
C GLN A 386 17.15 -34.57 -16.58
N ALA A 387 17.50 -34.49 -17.86
CA ALA A 387 16.77 -35.17 -18.92
C ALA A 387 16.76 -36.70 -18.73
N CYS A 388 17.90 -37.30 -18.41
CA CYS A 388 18.02 -38.73 -18.12
C CYS A 388 17.21 -39.14 -16.88
N GLU A 389 17.20 -38.31 -15.84
CA GLU A 389 16.43 -38.57 -14.63
C GLU A 389 14.91 -38.55 -14.91
N VAL A 390 14.43 -37.55 -15.65
CA VAL A 390 13.03 -37.42 -16.05
C VAL A 390 12.57 -38.64 -16.83
N LEU A 391 13.29 -39.05 -17.88
CA LEU A 391 12.95 -40.24 -18.67
C LEU A 391 12.94 -41.51 -17.81
N SER A 392 13.90 -41.65 -16.89
CA SER A 392 13.96 -42.81 -15.98
C SER A 392 12.75 -42.85 -15.04
N LYS A 393 12.34 -41.71 -14.48
CA LYS A 393 11.20 -41.58 -13.57
C LYS A 393 9.89 -41.87 -14.30
N THR A 394 9.69 -41.27 -15.47
CA THR A 394 8.47 -41.42 -16.27
C THR A 394 8.26 -42.88 -16.69
N ARG A 395 9.33 -43.56 -17.14
CA ARG A 395 9.25 -44.99 -17.49
C ARG A 395 9.06 -45.91 -16.29
N ARG A 396 9.71 -45.63 -15.16
CA ARG A 396 9.48 -46.36 -13.91
C ARG A 396 8.02 -46.26 -13.47
N LYS A 397 7.44 -45.05 -13.54
CA LYS A 397 6.03 -44.79 -13.22
C LYS A 397 5.08 -45.51 -14.17
N ARG A 398 5.34 -45.50 -15.48
CA ARG A 398 4.57 -46.27 -16.48
C ARG A 398 4.62 -47.78 -16.20
N ARG A 399 5.81 -48.34 -15.94
CA ARG A 399 5.97 -49.77 -15.60
C ARG A 399 5.21 -50.17 -14.34
N GLN A 400 5.23 -49.33 -13.30
CA GLN A 400 4.45 -49.56 -12.08
C GLN A 400 2.94 -49.51 -12.33
N ARG A 401 2.48 -48.60 -13.20
CA ARG A 401 1.07 -48.47 -13.56
C ARG A 401 0.56 -49.69 -14.32
N ASN A 402 1.32 -50.17 -15.31
CA ASN A 402 0.98 -51.36 -16.09
C ASN A 402 0.92 -52.61 -15.20
N LYS A 403 1.87 -52.76 -14.27
CA LYS A 403 1.83 -53.88 -13.32
C LYS A 403 0.55 -53.88 -12.46
N LYS A 404 0.10 -52.69 -12.04
CA LYS A 404 -1.11 -52.53 -11.22
C LYS A 404 -2.41 -52.76 -12.01
N SER A 405 -2.42 -52.48 -13.31
CA SER A 405 -3.57 -52.79 -14.18
C SER A 405 -3.67 -54.26 -14.55
N ASP A 406 -2.55 -54.98 -14.61
CA ASP A 406 -2.54 -56.42 -14.89
C ASP A 406 -2.95 -57.26 -13.65
N GLU A 407 -2.94 -56.64 -12.46
CA GLU A 407 -3.36 -57.25 -11.17
C GLU A 407 -4.84 -56.97 -10.81
N LEU A 408 -5.56 -56.15 -11.60
CA LEU A 408 -6.98 -55.81 -11.46
C LEU A 408 -7.80 -56.49 -12.55
#